data_AF-A0A8J8EPX7-F1
#
_entry.id   AF-A0A8J8EPX7-F1
#
_cell.length_a   1.000
_cell.length_b   1.000
_cell.length_c   1.000
_cell.angle_alpha   90.00
_cell.angle_beta   90.00
_cell.angle_gamma   90.00
#
_symmetry.space_group_name_H-M   'P 1'
#
loop_
_entity.id
_entity.type
_entity.pdbx_description
1 polymer ?
#
loop_
_entity_poly.entity_id
_entity_poly.type
_entity_poly.pdbx_seq_one_letter_code
_entity_poly.pdbx_strand_id
1 'polypeptide(L)'
;MGEPNLKKGLIVREPFASLIVEGKKTWEIRKSRTKVRGEILILNGGRALGKAELVEVLGPFTPEELAEHRDKHLVDLDFLVDYSNGKALYAWVLRNAEKFEKPIKVDIAKGAQVWANVRVDEDE
;
A
#
# COMPACT_ATOMS: atom_id res chain seq x y z
N MET A 1 31.43 -5.61 -4.90
CA MET A 1 30.53 -5.42 -3.75
C MET A 1 29.14 -5.24 -4.33
N GLY A 2 28.32 -6.29 -4.33
CA GLY A 2 26.99 -6.24 -4.95
C GLY A 2 26.12 -5.21 -4.25
N GLU A 3 25.30 -4.48 -4.99
CA GLU A 3 24.32 -3.56 -4.40
C GLU A 3 23.41 -4.36 -3.45
N PRO A 4 23.08 -3.82 -2.26
CA PRO A 4 22.12 -4.49 -1.39
C PRO A 4 20.79 -4.65 -2.13
N ASN A 5 20.22 -5.85 -2.10
CA ASN A 5 18.92 -6.16 -2.70
C ASN A 5 17.80 -5.45 -1.90
N LEU A 6 17.65 -4.14 -2.14
CA LEU A 6 16.68 -3.29 -1.48
C LEU A 6 15.34 -3.42 -2.18
N LYS A 7 14.33 -3.90 -1.44
CA LYS A 7 12.95 -3.94 -1.93
C LYS A 7 12.22 -2.67 -1.52
N LYS A 8 11.35 -2.17 -2.40
CA LYS A 8 10.50 -1.02 -2.10
C LYS A 8 9.27 -1.50 -1.33
N GLY A 9 8.95 -0.84 -0.21
CA GLY A 9 7.81 -1.16 0.62
C GLY A 9 6.88 0.03 0.83
N LEU A 10 5.58 -0.24 0.77
CA LEU A 10 4.50 0.68 1.06
C LEU A 10 4.04 0.49 2.50
N ILE A 11 4.11 1.53 3.31
CA ILE A 11 3.63 1.52 4.69
C ILE A 11 2.12 1.74 4.69
N VAL A 12 1.38 0.74 5.18
CA VAL A 12 -0.09 0.72 5.25
C VAL A 12 -0.51 0.40 6.68
N ARG A 13 -1.53 1.08 7.19
CA ARG A 13 -2.09 0.80 8.52
C ARG A 13 -3.05 -0.39 8.46
N GLU A 14 -3.17 -1.12 9.56
CA GLU A 14 -4.24 -2.10 9.70
C GLU A 14 -5.61 -1.42 9.84
N PRO A 15 -6.70 -2.04 9.38
CA PRO A 15 -6.78 -3.38 8.77
C PRO A 15 -6.41 -3.45 7.28
N PHE A 16 -6.09 -2.31 6.65
CA PHE A 16 -5.92 -2.23 5.19
C PHE A 16 -4.69 -2.99 4.69
N ALA A 17 -3.62 -3.05 5.47
CA ALA A 17 -2.43 -3.83 5.12
C ALA A 17 -2.79 -5.31 4.92
N SER A 18 -3.49 -5.91 5.88
CA SER A 18 -3.98 -7.29 5.78
C SER A 18 -4.96 -7.47 4.61
N LEU A 19 -5.89 -6.54 4.40
CA LEU A 19 -6.84 -6.61 3.28
C LEU A 19 -6.16 -6.57 1.90
N ILE A 20 -5.05 -5.84 1.77
CA ILE A 20 -4.28 -5.80 0.52
C ILE A 20 -3.60 -7.13 0.27
N VAL A 21 -2.83 -7.65 1.23
CA VAL A 21 -2.06 -8.90 1.02
C VAL A 21 -2.96 -10.13 0.87
N GLU A 22 -4.18 -10.08 1.40
CA GLU A 22 -5.22 -11.09 1.18
C GLU A 22 -5.95 -10.94 -0.17
N GLY A 23 -5.59 -9.95 -0.98
CA GLY A 23 -6.19 -9.69 -2.29
C GLY A 23 -7.60 -9.10 -2.26
N LYS A 24 -8.13 -8.76 -1.07
CA LYS A 24 -9.49 -8.20 -0.90
C LYS A 24 -9.55 -6.73 -1.26
N LYS A 25 -8.50 -5.97 -0.94
CA LYS A 25 -8.37 -4.54 -1.25
C LYS A 25 -7.43 -4.35 -2.43
N THR A 26 -7.98 -4.02 -3.58
CA THR A 26 -7.22 -3.84 -4.83
C THR A 26 -6.86 -2.38 -5.10
N TRP A 27 -7.51 -1.43 -4.42
CA TRP A 27 -7.21 0.01 -4.53
C TRP A 27 -6.73 0.57 -3.19
N GLU A 28 -5.52 1.10 -3.17
CA GLU A 28 -5.00 1.89 -2.04
C GLU A 28 -5.26 3.38 -2.26
N ILE A 29 -5.95 4.03 -1.32
CA ILE A 29 -6.37 5.43 -1.48
C ILE A 29 -5.36 6.36 -0.82
N ARG A 30 -4.88 7.36 -1.56
CA ARG A 30 -3.89 8.34 -1.09
C ARG A 30 -4.23 9.74 -1.58
N LYS A 31 -3.73 10.76 -0.88
CA LYS A 31 -3.86 12.19 -1.25
C LYS A 31 -2.91 12.64 -2.37
N SER A 32 -2.05 11.74 -2.85
CA SER A 32 -1.04 12.06 -3.85
C SER A 32 -0.83 10.91 -4.84
N ARG A 33 -0.36 11.27 -6.03
CA ARG A 33 0.11 10.31 -7.04
C ARG A 33 1.47 9.73 -6.64
N THR A 34 1.81 8.59 -7.22
CA THR A 34 3.17 8.02 -7.16
C THR A 34 3.66 7.63 -8.55
N LYS A 35 4.97 7.75 -8.77
CA LYS A 35 5.66 7.25 -9.97
C LYS A 35 6.11 5.79 -9.83
N VAL A 36 6.01 5.20 -8.63
CA VAL A 36 6.38 3.81 -8.37
C VAL A 36 5.51 2.87 -9.21
N ARG A 37 6.11 1.85 -9.81
CA ARG A 37 5.44 0.75 -10.52
C ARG A 37 6.17 -0.56 -10.25
N GLY A 38 5.46 -1.67 -10.41
CA GLY A 38 5.99 -3.03 -10.22
C GLY A 38 5.78 -3.57 -8.79
N GLU A 39 6.49 -4.64 -8.46
CA GLU A 39 6.38 -5.33 -7.17
C GLU A 39 6.80 -4.42 -6.01
N ILE A 40 5.98 -4.39 -4.98
CA ILE A 40 6.20 -3.68 -3.72
C ILE A 40 5.86 -4.59 -2.55
N LEU A 41 6.55 -4.41 -1.43
CA LEU A 41 6.17 -5.02 -0.15
C LEU A 41 5.06 -4.20 0.51
N ILE A 42 4.16 -4.87 1.21
CA ILE A 42 3.16 -4.22 2.07
C ILE A 42 3.66 -4.28 3.51
N LEU A 43 3.96 -3.11 4.06
CA LEU A 43 4.62 -2.96 5.35
C LEU A 43 3.64 -2.49 6.43
N ASN A 44 3.70 -3.11 7.60
CA ASN A 44 3.03 -2.65 8.80
C ASN A 44 3.88 -2.99 10.04
N GLY A 45 4.00 -2.05 10.98
CA GLY A 45 4.64 -2.31 12.28
C GLY A 45 6.07 -2.86 12.21
N GLY A 46 6.88 -2.45 11.22
CA GLY A 46 8.25 -2.94 11.03
C GLY A 46 8.35 -4.33 10.40
N ARG A 47 7.28 -4.82 9.77
CA ARG A 47 7.24 -6.13 9.09
C ARG A 47 6.66 -5.99 7.68
N ALA A 48 7.13 -6.83 6.76
CA ALA A 48 6.49 -7.09 5.49
C ALA A 48 5.48 -8.23 5.66
N LEU A 49 4.20 -7.94 5.41
CA LEU A 49 3.13 -8.92 5.53
C LEU A 49 2.94 -9.76 4.25
N GLY A 50 3.47 -9.25 3.14
CA GLY A 50 3.28 -9.79 1.81
C GLY A 50 3.74 -8.78 0.77
N LYS A 51 3.38 -9.05 -0.47
CA LYS A 51 3.73 -8.25 -1.63
C LYS A 51 2.53 -8.05 -2.55
N ALA A 52 2.59 -7.02 -3.38
CA ALA A 52 1.64 -6.76 -4.44
C ALA A 52 2.32 -5.97 -5.56
N GLU A 53 1.71 -5.93 -6.75
CA GLU A 53 2.18 -5.14 -7.87
C GLU A 53 1.39 -3.84 -7.99
N LEU A 54 2.06 -2.69 -7.93
CA LEU A 54 1.43 -1.40 -8.22
C LEU A 54 1.49 -1.13 -9.72
N VAL A 55 0.35 -1.28 -10.40
CA VAL A 55 0.28 -1.26 -11.86
C VAL A 55 -0.17 0.10 -12.41
N GLU A 56 -0.99 0.83 -11.67
CA GLU A 56 -1.63 2.05 -12.16
C GLU A 56 -1.94 3.03 -11.02
N VAL A 57 -2.08 4.31 -11.38
CA VAL A 57 -2.57 5.37 -10.47
C VAL A 57 -3.69 6.12 -11.17
N LEU A 58 -4.90 5.97 -10.64
CA LEU A 58 -6.13 6.58 -11.15
C LEU A 58 -6.47 7.85 -10.37
N GLY A 59 -7.23 8.73 -11.00
CA GLY A 59 -7.70 9.99 -10.43
C GLY A 59 -7.08 11.25 -11.07
N PRO A 60 -7.39 12.44 -10.53
CA PRO A 60 -7.99 12.66 -9.21
C PRO A 60 -9.46 12.21 -9.11
N PHE A 61 -9.89 11.89 -7.90
CA PHE A 61 -11.27 11.60 -7.53
C PHE A 61 -11.75 12.47 -6.35
N THR A 62 -13.05 12.70 -6.28
CA THR A 62 -13.74 13.12 -5.04
C THR A 62 -14.06 11.91 -4.14
N PRO A 63 -14.37 12.11 -2.85
CA PRO A 63 -14.90 11.04 -1.98
C PRO A 63 -16.12 10.34 -2.54
N GLU A 64 -17.04 11.09 -3.16
CA GLU A 64 -18.29 10.57 -3.73
C GLU A 64 -18.02 9.67 -4.94
N GLU A 65 -17.12 10.08 -5.84
CA GLU A 65 -16.69 9.24 -6.98
C GLU A 65 -16.00 7.95 -6.51
N LEU A 66 -15.20 8.02 -5.44
CA LEU A 66 -14.58 6.83 -4.87
C LEU A 66 -15.61 5.91 -4.20
N ALA A 67 -16.67 6.44 -3.57
CA ALA A 67 -17.68 5.63 -2.92
C ALA A 67 -18.39 4.65 -3.89
N GLU A 68 -18.46 4.98 -5.18
CA GLU A 68 -18.95 4.07 -6.24
C GLU A 68 -18.02 2.86 -6.50
N HIS A 69 -16.81 2.88 -5.96
CA HIS A 69 -15.79 1.84 -6.06
C HIS A 69 -15.44 1.21 -4.70
N ARG A 70 -16.38 1.26 -3.76
CA ARG A 70 -16.21 0.73 -2.39
C ARG A 70 -15.76 -0.72 -2.37
N ASP A 71 -16.19 -1.54 -3.33
CA ASP A 71 -15.78 -2.94 -3.48
C ASP A 71 -14.26 -3.11 -3.67
N LYS A 72 -13.57 -2.09 -4.22
CA LYS A 72 -12.12 -2.15 -4.50
C LYS A 72 -11.25 -1.66 -3.35
N HIS A 73 -11.71 -0.64 -2.62
CA HIS A 73 -10.91 0.00 -1.57
C HIS A 73 -11.41 -0.25 -0.14
N LEU A 74 -12.63 -0.75 0.03
CA LEU A 74 -13.22 -1.22 1.29
C LEU A 74 -13.29 -0.17 2.41
N VAL A 75 -13.54 1.10 2.07
CA VAL A 75 -13.85 2.17 3.04
C VAL A 75 -15.18 2.83 2.69
N ASP A 76 -15.89 3.35 3.69
CA ASP A 76 -17.14 4.07 3.48
C ASP A 76 -16.90 5.54 3.08
N LEU A 77 -17.99 6.21 2.70
CA LEU A 77 -17.95 7.60 2.27
C LEU A 77 -17.49 8.52 3.39
N ASP A 78 -17.98 8.33 4.62
CA ASP A 78 -17.61 9.17 5.77
C ASP A 78 -16.10 9.12 6.01
N PHE A 79 -15.50 7.93 5.99
CA PHE A 79 -14.04 7.79 6.07
C PHE A 79 -13.32 8.50 4.91
N LEU A 80 -13.83 8.40 3.68
CA LEU A 80 -13.23 9.07 2.53
C LEU A 80 -13.29 10.60 2.65
N VAL A 81 -14.40 11.15 3.11
CA VAL A 81 -14.59 12.59 3.33
C VAL A 81 -13.60 13.09 4.38
N ASP A 82 -13.58 12.46 5.56
CA ASP A 82 -12.67 12.78 6.65
C ASP A 82 -11.21 12.64 6.23
N TYR A 83 -10.89 11.51 5.58
CA TYR A 83 -9.55 11.25 5.10
C TYR A 83 -9.14 12.31 4.08
N SER A 84 -9.98 12.66 3.09
CA SER A 84 -9.66 13.64 2.05
C SER A 84 -9.29 15.00 2.65
N ASN A 85 -10.02 15.44 3.69
CA ASN A 85 -9.95 16.79 4.24
C ASN A 85 -10.01 17.86 3.13
N GLY A 86 -10.97 17.69 2.20
CA GLY A 86 -11.21 18.60 1.07
C GLY A 86 -10.18 18.53 -0.06
N LYS A 87 -9.26 17.55 -0.04
CA LYS A 87 -8.26 17.36 -1.10
C LYS A 87 -8.67 16.23 -2.03
N ALA A 88 -8.28 16.34 -3.30
CA ALA A 88 -8.42 15.26 -4.26
C ALA A 88 -7.72 13.97 -3.78
N LEU A 89 -8.34 12.83 -4.09
CA LEU A 89 -7.82 11.50 -3.78
C LEU A 89 -7.39 10.78 -5.06
N TYR A 90 -6.51 9.80 -4.89
CA TYR A 90 -5.99 8.96 -5.95
C TYR A 90 -6.06 7.50 -5.52
N ALA A 91 -6.41 6.63 -6.44
CA ALA A 91 -6.40 5.19 -6.23
C ALA A 91 -5.14 4.59 -6.84
N TRP A 92 -4.31 3.97 -6.02
CA TRP A 92 -3.17 3.17 -6.46
C TRP A 92 -3.65 1.74 -6.67
N VAL A 93 -3.66 1.30 -7.92
CA VAL A 93 -4.19 0.00 -8.33
C VAL A 93 -3.14 -1.07 -8.05
N LEU A 94 -3.53 -2.04 -7.24
CA LEU A 94 -2.73 -3.18 -6.81
C LEU A 94 -3.27 -4.47 -7.45
N ARG A 95 -2.35 -5.33 -7.91
CA ARG A 95 -2.64 -6.66 -8.46
C ARG A 95 -1.67 -7.68 -7.91
N ASN A 96 -1.94 -8.96 -8.17
CA ASN A 96 -1.05 -10.08 -7.85
C ASN A 96 -0.60 -10.04 -6.38
N ALA A 97 -1.54 -9.75 -5.47
CA ALA A 97 -1.25 -9.71 -4.05
C ALA A 97 -0.95 -11.12 -3.53
N GLU A 98 0.12 -11.23 -2.76
CA GLU A 98 0.58 -12.47 -2.16
C GLU A 98 0.90 -12.22 -0.69
N LYS A 99 0.18 -12.90 0.21
CA LYS A 99 0.45 -12.89 1.64
C LYS A 99 1.59 -13.86 1.94
N PHE A 100 2.57 -13.41 2.71
CA PHE A 100 3.61 -14.32 3.19
C PHE A 100 3.05 -15.26 4.25
N GLU A 101 3.58 -16.49 4.31
CA GLU A 101 3.19 -17.47 5.33
C GLU A 101 3.38 -16.89 6.74
N LYS A 102 4.49 -16.18 6.94
CA LYS A 102 4.81 -15.43 8.17
C LYS A 102 5.28 -14.03 7.80
N PRO A 103 4.87 -12.99 8.55
CA PRO A 103 5.40 -11.65 8.37
C PRO A 103 6.93 -11.59 8.56
N ILE A 104 7.65 -11.04 7.59
CA ILE A 104 9.11 -10.93 7.61
C ILE A 104 9.51 -9.61 8.28
N LYS A 105 10.46 -9.61 9.21
CA LYS A 105 10.97 -8.37 9.81
C LYS A 105 11.73 -7.55 8.76
N VAL A 106 11.57 -6.23 8.82
CA VAL A 106 12.26 -5.33 7.89
C VAL A 106 12.78 -4.09 8.62
N ASP A 107 13.95 -3.63 8.20
CA ASP A 107 14.53 -2.37 8.67
C ASP A 107 13.95 -1.19 7.91
N ILE A 108 13.15 -0.38 8.59
CA ILE A 108 12.59 0.87 8.05
C ILE A 108 13.42 2.04 8.56
N ALA A 109 13.99 2.83 7.64
CA ALA A 109 14.70 4.05 8.00
C ALA A 109 13.80 5.02 8.79
N LYS A 110 14.36 5.64 9.83
CA LYS A 110 13.64 6.60 10.68
C LYS A 110 13.04 7.72 9.82
N GLY A 111 11.75 8.03 10.06
CA GLY A 111 11.03 9.10 9.36
C GLY A 111 10.32 8.68 8.07
N ALA A 112 10.43 7.43 7.62
CA ALA A 112 9.64 6.93 6.50
C ALA A 112 8.15 6.87 6.85
N GLN A 113 7.31 7.59 6.09
CA GLN A 113 5.86 7.68 6.35
C GLN A 113 4.98 6.95 5.33
N VAL A 114 5.43 6.86 4.07
CA VAL A 114 4.64 6.25 2.97
C VAL A 114 5.45 5.16 2.28
N TRP A 115 6.65 5.50 1.82
CA TRP A 115 7.55 4.57 1.15
C TRP A 115 8.79 4.33 2.00
N ALA A 116 9.24 3.08 2.02
CA ALA A 116 10.53 2.70 2.58
C ALA A 116 11.29 1.85 1.56
N ASN A 117 12.62 2.00 1.50
CA ASN A 117 13.46 0.98 0.89
C ASN A 117 13.95 0.11 2.05
N VAL A 118 13.67 -1.19 1.99
CA VAL A 118 13.91 -2.12 3.09
C VAL A 118 14.77 -3.28 2.62
N ARG A 119 15.51 -3.87 3.55
CA ARG A 119 16.12 -5.18 3.40
C ARG A 119 15.15 -6.22 3.91
N VAL A 120 15.02 -7.32 3.17
CA VAL A 120 14.26 -8.50 3.59
C VAL A 120 15.29 -9.54 3.94
N ASP A 121 15.31 -9.97 5.20
CA ASP A 121 16.10 -11.11 5.62
C ASP A 121 15.28 -12.36 5.26
N GLU A 122 15.65 -13.04 4.17
CA GLU A 122 14.94 -14.21 3.64
C GLU A 122 15.30 -15.52 4.38
N ASP A 123 16.04 -15.44 5.50
CA ASP A 123 16.68 -16.55 6.22
C ASP A 123 15.98 -17.01 7.53
N GLU A 124 14.68 -16.73 7.78
CA GLU A 124 13.94 -17.31 8.94
C GLU A 124 12.85 -18.33 8.55
#